data_AF-A0A6P7KQ51-F1
#
_entry.id   AF-A0A6P7KQ51-F1
#
_cell.length_a   1.000
_cell.length_b   1.000
_cell.length_c   1.000
_cell.angle_alpha   90.00
_cell.angle_beta   90.00
_cell.angle_gamma   90.00
#
_symmetry.space_group_name_H-M   'P 1'
#
loop_
_entity.id
_entity.type
_entity.pdbx_description
1 polymer ?
#
loop_
_entity_poly.entity_id
_entity_poly.type
_entity_poly.pdbx_seq_one_letter_code
_entity_poly.pdbx_strand_id
1 'polypeptide(L)'
;MLVLFVLSLAVLSDAGLSVEVFRAGVAPRCESRACNPRMGNLALGRQVLTQTVCGNNSTELYCSYSDPNPNLACSAAKCAKCNAGLPLLSHLAGSMSDSSFRHPNTWWQSAEGVESETVQLDLETEFYFTHLIIVFRSPRPAAMTLERSQDFGRTWKMLQYYASNCTATFGLQEEKADVGRDGATCTSKYSGAYPCNRGEVIYRTLPKWESLDPFGMEGQQQLRVTNIRIRLLKHQACPCQAKDLSSDQEALPTQHFAIYDLIVKGSCFCNGHAEQCIPAPGYQPIRDRTNHVVHGKCVCRHNTAGDHCERCAPLYNDRPWQPADGLTGAPHECRKCKCNGHAESCHFDWAAWRESGQRSGGVCDCLHNTEGRQCQKCKPGFYRDPQRPQTAPDVCKPCSCHPLGSMPFHLADSSLCDPSNGNCICKPGVGGPHCDRCMVGYWGFHEYGCRPCDCAGDCDPFTGDCIFGSDLYNLEGNSSEPVRIFRVDELFSALHYSEKCECKEQALTNSKLFCTMNYAYVLKVKVLSAHDKGSHAEVEVKVQKVLSQNTKVKIQRGRVTLYPESWTARGCTCPILNPGVEYLVAGHSDRKQGRLLVNMKSFVKPWKASLGRKVLTLLKKDCNW
;
A
#
# COMPACT_ATOMS: atom_id res chain seq x y z
N MET A 1 -25.10 69.11 4.02
CA MET A 1 -25.46 68.66 5.38
C MET A 1 -24.57 67.47 5.69
N LEU A 2 -23.46 67.69 6.43
CA LEU A 2 -23.28 67.31 7.87
C LEU A 2 -23.42 65.79 8.09
N VAL A 3 -22.53 65.01 8.71
CA VAL A 3 -21.37 65.19 9.61
C VAL A 3 -20.69 63.79 9.67
N LEU A 4 -19.39 63.63 9.38
CA LEU A 4 -18.26 63.50 10.32
C LEU A 4 -18.48 62.56 11.52
N PHE A 5 -17.83 61.39 11.54
CA PHE A 5 -17.28 60.83 12.77
C PHE A 5 -16.02 60.02 12.47
N VAL A 6 -14.87 60.60 12.86
CA VAL A 6 -13.57 59.94 12.98
C VAL A 6 -13.38 59.67 14.47
N LEU A 7 -13.04 58.43 14.84
CA LEU A 7 -12.38 58.13 16.10
C LEU A 7 -11.40 56.97 15.88
N SER A 8 -10.12 57.32 15.98
CA SER A 8 -8.95 56.44 15.97
C SER A 8 -8.64 55.94 17.38
N LEU A 9 -8.12 54.71 17.50
CA LEU A 9 -7.07 54.21 18.43
C LEU A 9 -7.11 52.67 18.38
N ALA A 10 -6.13 52.01 17.75
CA ALA A 10 -4.94 51.39 18.37
C ALA A 10 -5.28 50.13 19.21
N VAL A 11 -4.61 48.96 19.16
CA VAL A 11 -3.31 48.51 18.63
C VAL A 11 -3.24 46.96 18.83
N LEU A 12 -2.52 46.23 17.96
CA LEU A 12 -1.95 44.85 18.10
C LEU A 12 -2.88 43.62 18.24
N SER A 13 -2.87 42.73 17.25
CA SER A 13 -1.97 41.55 17.23
C SER A 13 -2.27 40.64 16.02
N ASP A 14 -1.18 40.10 15.51
CA ASP A 14 -0.96 39.28 14.32
C ASP A 14 -1.69 37.92 14.33
N ALA A 15 -2.37 37.58 13.24
CA ALA A 15 -2.59 36.21 12.75
C ALA A 15 -3.24 36.30 11.36
N GLY A 16 -2.41 36.31 10.31
CA GLY A 16 -2.84 36.33 8.93
C GLY A 16 -3.68 35.11 8.56
N LEU A 17 -4.99 35.33 8.38
CA LEU A 17 -5.85 34.45 7.60
C LEU A 17 -5.93 35.03 6.19
N SER A 18 -5.05 34.59 5.29
CA SER A 18 -5.21 34.84 3.86
C SER A 18 -6.41 34.04 3.37
N VAL A 19 -7.56 34.71 3.29
CA VAL A 19 -8.75 34.25 2.58
C VAL A 19 -8.40 34.25 1.08
N GLU A 20 -8.05 33.07 0.55
CA GLU A 20 -7.97 32.89 -0.90
C GLU A 20 -9.36 33.02 -1.50
N VAL A 21 -9.49 34.04 -2.35
CA VAL A 21 -10.64 34.31 -3.20
C VAL A 21 -10.79 33.12 -4.17
N PHE A 22 -11.66 32.18 -3.85
CA PHE A 22 -12.14 31.18 -4.79
C PHE A 22 -12.90 31.89 -5.92
N ARG A 23 -12.24 32.09 -7.06
CA ARG A 23 -12.94 32.28 -8.33
C ARG A 23 -13.80 31.03 -8.58
N ALA A 24 -15.10 31.22 -8.69
CA ALA A 24 -16.01 30.19 -9.18
C ALA A 24 -15.52 29.68 -10.55
N GLY A 25 -15.23 28.38 -10.66
CA GLY A 25 -14.89 27.77 -11.94
C GLY A 25 -14.19 26.41 -11.84
N VAL A 26 -14.99 25.33 -11.93
CA VAL A 26 -14.60 23.93 -12.19
C VAL A 26 -13.79 23.26 -11.07
N ALA A 27 -14.39 22.30 -10.37
CA ALA A 27 -13.68 21.39 -9.46
C ALA A 27 -12.48 20.72 -10.18
N PRO A 28 -11.33 20.51 -9.52
CA PRO A 28 -10.18 19.85 -10.14
C PRO A 28 -10.61 18.49 -10.70
N ARG A 29 -10.28 18.24 -11.97
CA ARG A 29 -10.78 17.08 -12.73
C ARG A 29 -10.27 15.72 -12.18
N CYS A 30 -9.34 15.78 -11.24
CA CYS A 30 -8.49 14.68 -10.77
C CYS A 30 -8.81 14.25 -9.32
N GLU A 31 -9.90 14.71 -8.71
CA GLU A 31 -10.27 14.35 -7.33
C GLU A 31 -11.04 13.02 -7.20
N SER A 32 -11.75 12.60 -8.25
CA SER A 32 -12.60 11.39 -8.21
C SER A 32 -12.60 10.60 -9.52
N ARG A 33 -11.76 10.96 -10.48
CA ARG A 33 -11.71 10.38 -11.82
C ARG A 33 -10.28 10.37 -12.36
N ALA A 34 -10.03 9.50 -13.33
CA ALA A 34 -8.82 9.54 -14.13
C ALA A 34 -8.56 10.94 -14.70
N CYS A 35 -7.30 11.37 -14.72
CA CYS A 35 -6.88 12.70 -15.11
C CYS A 35 -5.60 12.65 -15.94
N ASN A 36 -5.49 13.54 -16.93
CA ASN A 36 -4.29 13.68 -17.76
C ASN A 36 -3.84 15.14 -17.79
N PRO A 37 -2.54 15.43 -17.82
CA PRO A 37 -2.05 16.78 -18.01
C PRO A 37 -2.45 17.36 -19.37
N ARG A 38 -2.39 18.69 -19.48
CA ARG A 38 -2.71 19.38 -20.73
C ARG A 38 -1.76 18.94 -21.85
N MET A 39 -2.30 18.78 -23.05
CA MET A 39 -1.50 18.54 -24.25
C MET A 39 -0.80 19.82 -24.71
N GLY A 40 0.41 19.67 -25.24
CA GLY A 40 1.20 20.76 -25.82
C GLY A 40 2.22 20.26 -26.84
N ASN A 41 3.06 21.17 -27.34
CA ASN A 41 4.17 20.79 -28.21
C ASN A 41 5.39 20.43 -27.34
N LEU A 42 5.82 19.17 -27.39
CA LEU A 42 6.98 18.66 -26.66
C LEU A 42 8.30 19.24 -27.17
N ALA A 43 8.36 19.74 -28.41
CA ALA A 43 9.57 20.38 -28.92
C ALA A 43 9.83 21.76 -28.28
N LEU A 44 8.78 22.46 -27.83
CA LEU A 44 8.92 23.80 -27.24
C LEU A 44 9.80 23.76 -25.98
N GLY A 45 10.79 24.66 -25.94
CA GLY A 45 11.71 24.77 -24.81
C GLY A 45 12.71 23.61 -24.69
N ARG A 46 12.86 22.80 -25.75
CA ARG A 46 13.87 21.73 -25.87
C ARG A 46 14.73 21.93 -27.10
N GLN A 47 15.95 21.42 -27.04
CA GLN A 47 16.89 21.50 -28.14
C GLN A 47 16.55 20.42 -29.17
N VAL A 48 16.32 20.84 -30.41
CA VAL A 48 16.23 19.94 -31.56
C VAL A 48 17.63 19.74 -32.13
N LEU A 49 18.00 18.48 -32.36
CA LEU A 49 19.31 18.09 -32.87
C LEU A 49 19.22 17.84 -34.38
N THR A 50 20.18 18.37 -35.12
CA THR A 50 20.36 18.14 -36.57
C THR A 50 21.81 17.80 -36.88
N GLN A 51 22.09 17.13 -37.99
CA GLN A 51 23.47 16.78 -38.37
C GLN A 51 24.17 17.97 -39.03
N THR A 52 23.44 18.73 -39.86
CA THR A 52 23.96 19.94 -40.50
C THR A 52 23.06 21.16 -40.30
N VAL A 53 23.66 22.33 -40.52
CA VAL A 53 23.00 23.64 -40.56
C VAL A 53 23.68 24.46 -41.65
N CYS A 54 22.93 25.22 -42.44
CA CYS A 54 23.53 26.10 -43.44
C CYS A 54 24.44 27.15 -42.81
N GLY A 55 25.51 27.48 -43.52
CA GLY A 55 26.44 28.52 -43.15
C GLY A 55 27.18 28.29 -41.82
N ASN A 56 27.42 27.01 -41.46
CA ASN A 56 28.09 26.64 -40.20
C ASN A 56 29.57 27.07 -40.17
N ASN A 57 30.27 26.93 -41.30
CA ASN A 57 31.69 27.27 -41.40
C ASN A 57 31.93 28.67 -42.00
N SER A 58 31.17 29.00 -43.04
CA SER A 58 31.26 30.27 -43.78
C SER A 58 29.89 30.65 -44.32
N THR A 59 29.72 31.88 -44.77
CA THR A 59 28.45 32.31 -45.39
C THR A 59 28.18 31.49 -46.66
N GLU A 60 27.00 30.88 -46.74
CA GLU A 60 26.53 30.07 -47.88
C GLU A 60 25.43 30.81 -48.64
N LEU A 61 25.41 30.69 -49.97
CA LEU A 61 24.30 31.16 -50.79
C LEU A 61 23.27 30.04 -50.92
N TYR A 62 21.99 30.36 -50.74
CA TYR A 62 20.89 29.43 -51.00
C TYR A 62 19.79 30.13 -51.79
N CYS A 63 19.06 29.37 -52.58
CA CYS A 63 18.00 29.85 -53.46
C CYS A 63 16.71 29.06 -53.25
N SER A 64 15.58 29.74 -53.39
CA SER A 64 14.25 29.15 -53.24
C SER A 64 13.31 29.69 -54.31
N TYR A 65 12.33 28.89 -54.70
CA TYR A 65 11.31 29.29 -55.67
C TYR A 65 10.01 29.59 -54.93
N SER A 66 9.33 30.68 -55.30
CA SER A 66 7.96 30.91 -54.82
C SER A 66 7.02 29.86 -55.38
N ASP A 67 6.02 29.49 -54.58
CA ASP A 67 4.99 28.53 -54.95
C ASP A 67 4.21 29.06 -56.18
N PRO A 68 4.42 28.49 -57.38
CA PRO A 68 3.68 28.91 -58.55
C PRO A 68 2.33 28.20 -58.59
N ASN A 69 1.39 28.74 -59.36
CA ASN A 69 0.22 27.99 -59.79
C ASN A 69 0.70 26.68 -60.45
N PRO A 70 0.20 25.47 -60.11
CA PRO A 70 0.79 24.17 -60.51
C PRO A 70 0.97 23.97 -62.03
N ASN A 71 0.31 24.79 -62.86
CA ASN A 71 0.43 24.76 -64.31
C ASN A 71 1.50 25.70 -64.89
N LEU A 72 2.05 26.64 -64.12
CA LEU A 72 3.04 27.64 -64.56
C LEU A 72 4.50 27.19 -64.34
N ALA A 73 5.42 27.80 -65.10
CA ALA A 73 6.85 27.74 -64.83
C ALA A 73 7.18 28.45 -63.51
N CYS A 74 8.34 28.15 -62.90
CA CYS A 74 8.73 28.83 -61.67
C CYS A 74 8.90 30.33 -61.93
N SER A 75 8.54 31.16 -60.94
CA SER A 75 9.02 32.54 -60.87
C SER A 75 10.55 32.56 -60.67
N ALA A 76 11.20 33.69 -60.98
CA ALA A 76 12.62 33.91 -60.68
C ALA A 76 13.00 33.44 -59.26
N ALA A 77 14.10 32.68 -59.17
CA ALA A 77 14.60 32.16 -57.89
C ALA A 77 14.98 33.32 -56.96
N LYS A 78 14.54 33.24 -55.70
CA LYS A 78 14.93 34.17 -54.64
C LYS A 78 16.10 33.58 -53.89
N CYS A 79 17.28 34.20 -54.04
CA CYS A 79 18.50 33.79 -53.37
C CYS A 79 18.82 34.70 -52.18
N ALA A 80 19.33 34.12 -51.10
CA ALA A 80 19.79 34.85 -49.93
C ALA A 80 21.04 34.17 -49.33
N LYS A 81 21.64 34.82 -48.33
CA LYS A 81 22.84 34.34 -47.65
C LYS A 81 22.46 33.71 -46.31
N CYS A 82 23.04 32.55 -45.99
CA CYS A 82 22.92 31.90 -44.69
C CYS A 82 24.27 31.95 -43.96
N ASN A 83 24.26 32.30 -42.68
CA ASN A 83 25.43 32.25 -41.81
C ASN A 83 24.99 31.95 -40.36
N ALA A 84 25.40 30.80 -39.84
CA ALA A 84 24.99 30.32 -38.51
C ALA A 84 25.51 31.20 -37.37
N GLY A 85 26.62 31.92 -37.56
CA GLY A 85 27.20 32.83 -36.58
C GLY A 85 26.54 34.21 -36.52
N LEU A 86 25.67 34.55 -37.49
CA LEU A 86 25.01 35.84 -37.58
C LEU A 86 23.50 35.69 -37.35
N PRO A 87 22.92 36.21 -36.24
CA PRO A 87 21.52 35.97 -35.87
C PRO A 87 20.47 36.32 -36.95
N LEU A 88 20.72 37.33 -37.78
CA LEU A 88 19.80 37.75 -38.85
C LEU A 88 19.85 36.86 -40.10
N LEU A 89 20.90 36.05 -40.25
CA LEU A 89 21.13 35.15 -41.38
C LEU A 89 21.19 33.68 -40.95
N SER A 90 20.97 33.39 -39.66
CA SER A 90 21.08 32.06 -39.09
C SER A 90 19.76 31.30 -39.19
N HIS A 91 19.82 30.04 -39.60
CA HIS A 91 18.68 29.13 -39.70
C HIS A 91 18.92 27.89 -38.82
N LEU A 92 19.10 28.12 -37.51
CA LEU A 92 19.46 27.08 -36.54
C LEU A 92 18.27 26.15 -36.24
N ALA A 93 18.58 24.95 -35.75
CA ALA A 93 17.58 23.91 -35.43
C ALA A 93 16.51 24.38 -34.40
N GLY A 94 16.87 25.27 -33.48
CA GLY A 94 15.93 25.86 -32.51
C GLY A 94 14.80 26.66 -33.13
N SER A 95 14.94 27.11 -34.38
CA SER A 95 13.88 27.80 -35.12
C SER A 95 12.70 26.88 -35.44
N MET A 96 12.90 25.55 -35.44
CA MET A 96 11.80 24.60 -35.66
C MET A 96 10.88 24.45 -34.44
N SER A 97 11.38 24.78 -33.26
CA SER A 97 10.65 24.59 -31.99
C SER A 97 10.29 25.91 -31.31
N ASP A 98 10.39 27.03 -32.03
CA ASP A 98 9.96 28.33 -31.54
C ASP A 98 8.43 28.49 -31.64
N SER A 99 7.92 29.68 -31.30
CA SER A 99 6.50 29.95 -31.40
C SER A 99 6.15 30.40 -32.82
N SER A 100 5.50 29.53 -33.59
CA SER A 100 5.00 29.81 -34.95
C SER A 100 4.09 31.05 -35.03
N PHE A 101 3.45 31.44 -33.92
CA PHE A 101 2.64 32.65 -33.83
C PHE A 101 3.46 33.93 -33.65
N ARG A 102 4.58 33.86 -32.92
CA ARG A 102 5.48 35.02 -32.69
C ARG A 102 6.51 35.18 -33.78
N HIS A 103 6.97 34.06 -34.35
CA HIS A 103 8.03 33.98 -35.35
C HIS A 103 7.56 33.17 -36.57
N PRO A 104 6.56 33.64 -37.34
CA PRO A 104 5.94 32.85 -38.41
C PRO A 104 6.83 32.60 -39.65
N ASN A 105 8.03 33.18 -39.67
CA ASN A 105 8.96 33.18 -40.80
C ASN A 105 10.37 32.75 -40.40
N THR A 106 10.56 32.13 -39.24
CA THR A 106 11.82 31.47 -38.85
C THR A 106 11.79 30.02 -39.34
N TRP A 107 12.95 29.46 -39.66
CA TRP A 107 13.06 28.07 -40.10
C TRP A 107 14.47 27.56 -39.83
N TRP A 108 14.61 26.24 -39.72
CA TRP A 108 15.90 25.58 -39.81
C TRP A 108 16.19 25.19 -41.25
N GLN A 109 17.46 25.23 -41.64
CA GLN A 109 17.91 24.81 -42.97
C GLN A 109 19.20 23.99 -42.88
N SER A 110 19.24 22.86 -43.59
CA SER A 110 20.43 22.00 -43.70
C SER A 110 21.52 22.67 -44.53
N ALA A 111 22.74 22.12 -44.48
CA ALA A 111 23.79 22.51 -45.42
C ALA A 111 23.37 22.20 -46.88
N GLU A 112 23.95 22.93 -47.83
CA GLU A 112 23.69 22.73 -49.27
C GLU A 112 24.29 21.40 -49.78
N GLY A 113 23.57 20.70 -50.65
CA GLY A 113 24.04 19.47 -51.30
C GLY A 113 23.95 18.20 -50.44
N VAL A 114 23.36 18.26 -49.24
CA VAL A 114 23.19 17.07 -48.40
C VAL A 114 22.21 16.07 -49.01
N GLU A 115 22.58 14.80 -49.03
CA GLU A 115 21.74 13.72 -49.53
C GLU A 115 20.69 13.28 -48.51
N SER A 116 21.11 13.21 -47.23
CA SER A 116 20.26 12.80 -46.12
C SER A 116 20.57 13.61 -44.86
N GLU A 117 19.58 13.72 -43.98
CA GLU A 117 19.64 14.56 -42.80
C GLU A 117 18.78 13.95 -41.68
N THR A 118 19.14 14.20 -40.43
CA THR A 118 18.44 13.64 -39.27
C THR A 118 17.99 14.75 -38.35
N VAL A 119 16.69 14.79 -38.05
CA VAL A 119 16.12 15.69 -37.04
C VAL A 119 15.71 14.84 -35.83
N GLN A 120 16.32 15.10 -34.68
CA GLN A 120 16.11 14.33 -33.46
C GLN A 120 15.67 15.23 -32.31
N LEU A 121 14.67 14.77 -31.56
CA LEU A 121 14.22 15.39 -30.32
C LEU A 121 14.41 14.38 -29.18
N ASP A 122 15.26 14.77 -28.23
CA ASP A 122 15.51 14.00 -27.02
C ASP A 122 14.73 14.60 -25.86
N LEU A 123 13.94 13.77 -25.18
CA LEU A 123 13.16 14.18 -24.02
C LEU A 123 13.91 13.77 -22.75
N GLU A 124 13.82 14.62 -21.73
CA GLU A 124 14.48 14.39 -20.43
C GLU A 124 13.87 13.23 -19.63
N THR A 125 12.66 12.80 -20.00
CA THR A 125 11.88 11.77 -19.32
C THR A 125 10.83 11.17 -20.27
N GLU A 126 9.95 10.31 -19.77
CA GLU A 126 8.88 9.69 -20.56
C GLU A 126 7.69 10.64 -20.79
N PHE A 127 7.16 10.66 -22.02
CA PHE A 127 5.99 11.45 -22.40
C PHE A 127 5.00 10.62 -23.21
N TYR A 128 3.75 11.08 -23.28
CA TYR A 128 2.79 10.63 -24.28
C TYR A 128 2.96 11.42 -25.59
N PHE A 129 3.08 10.71 -26.71
CA PHE A 129 3.14 11.25 -28.06
C PHE A 129 1.93 10.81 -28.89
N THR A 130 1.20 11.80 -29.43
CA THR A 130 -0.09 11.58 -30.09
C THR A 130 -0.05 11.84 -31.59
N HIS A 131 0.60 12.93 -32.00
CA HIS A 131 0.74 13.29 -33.41
C HIS A 131 1.96 14.17 -33.64
N LEU A 132 2.50 14.08 -34.85
CA LEU A 132 3.58 14.90 -35.36
C LEU A 132 3.07 15.70 -36.55
N ILE A 133 3.42 16.98 -36.60
CA ILE A 133 3.20 17.84 -37.76
C ILE A 133 4.54 18.52 -38.06
N ILE A 134 5.01 18.37 -39.29
CA ILE A 134 6.19 19.05 -39.81
C ILE A 134 5.74 19.97 -40.94
N VAL A 135 6.12 21.24 -40.88
CA VAL A 135 5.81 22.23 -41.92
C VAL A 135 7.11 22.58 -42.65
N PHE A 136 7.25 22.12 -43.89
CA PHE A 136 8.45 22.35 -44.68
C PHE A 136 8.43 23.72 -45.36
N ARG A 137 9.60 24.38 -45.39
CA ARG A 137 9.87 25.55 -46.23
C ARG A 137 10.37 25.15 -47.61
N SER A 138 11.23 24.13 -47.67
CA SER A 138 11.59 23.46 -48.91
C SER A 138 10.42 22.57 -49.39
N PRO A 139 10.48 22.00 -50.59
CA PRO A 139 9.62 20.87 -50.93
C PRO A 139 9.80 19.74 -49.90
N ARG A 140 8.74 18.95 -49.71
CA ARG A 140 8.78 17.78 -48.82
C ARG A 140 9.78 16.75 -49.39
N PRO A 141 10.41 15.92 -48.54
CA PRO A 141 11.32 14.88 -49.01
C PRO A 141 10.61 13.86 -49.90
N ALA A 142 11.31 13.35 -50.92
CA ALA A 142 10.85 12.21 -51.73
C ALA A 142 10.75 10.93 -50.89
N ALA A 143 11.60 10.84 -49.86
CA ALA A 143 11.65 9.73 -48.94
C ALA A 143 12.06 10.24 -47.55
N MET A 144 11.34 9.83 -46.51
CA MET A 144 11.70 10.06 -45.12
C MET A 144 11.11 8.99 -44.21
N THR A 145 11.67 8.84 -43.01
CA THR A 145 11.20 7.88 -42.01
C THR A 145 10.99 8.55 -40.66
N LEU A 146 10.00 8.06 -39.91
CA LEU A 146 9.73 8.46 -38.54
C LEU A 146 9.94 7.28 -37.60
N GLU A 147 10.77 7.48 -36.58
CA GLU A 147 11.11 6.49 -35.58
C GLU A 147 10.93 7.08 -34.17
N ARG A 148 10.69 6.20 -33.20
CA ARG A 148 10.71 6.57 -31.79
C ARG A 148 11.55 5.61 -30.96
N SER A 149 11.99 6.09 -29.81
CA SER A 149 12.55 5.28 -28.74
C SER A 149 11.68 5.38 -27.48
N GLN A 150 11.61 4.29 -26.73
CA GLN A 150 10.93 4.20 -25.43
C GLN A 150 11.91 3.88 -24.30
N ASP A 151 13.21 3.98 -24.56
CA ASP A 151 14.30 3.57 -23.70
C ASP A 151 15.54 4.49 -23.85
N PHE A 152 15.29 5.78 -24.05
CA PHE A 152 16.30 6.84 -24.09
C PHE A 152 17.33 6.65 -25.21
N GLY A 153 16.86 6.29 -26.40
CA GLY A 153 17.65 6.20 -27.63
C GLY A 153 18.40 4.88 -27.83
N ARG A 154 18.23 3.90 -26.93
CA ARG A 154 18.90 2.59 -27.00
C ARG A 154 18.31 1.71 -28.10
N THR A 155 16.98 1.64 -28.17
CA THR A 155 16.26 0.94 -29.23
C THR A 155 15.34 1.90 -29.96
N TRP A 156 15.10 1.60 -31.25
CA TRP A 156 14.31 2.42 -32.14
C TRP A 156 13.27 1.56 -32.82
N LYS A 157 12.01 1.98 -32.72
CA LYS A 157 10.89 1.38 -33.44
C LYS A 157 10.47 2.30 -34.57
N MET A 158 10.33 1.74 -35.76
CA MET A 158 9.80 2.44 -36.91
C MET A 158 8.31 2.70 -36.72
N LEU A 159 7.88 3.96 -36.91
CA LEU A 159 6.48 4.36 -36.81
C LEU A 159 5.84 4.50 -38.18
N GLN A 160 6.54 5.12 -39.13
CA GLN A 160 5.99 5.38 -40.46
C GLN A 160 7.09 5.61 -41.50
N TYR A 161 6.86 5.08 -42.70
CA TYR A 161 7.61 5.41 -43.90
C TYR A 161 6.82 6.39 -44.77
N TYR A 162 7.52 7.37 -45.32
CA TYR A 162 6.98 8.31 -46.30
C TYR A 162 7.82 8.23 -47.55
N ALA A 163 7.22 7.88 -48.69
CA ALA A 163 7.91 7.91 -49.97
C ALA A 163 6.96 8.30 -51.10
N SER A 164 7.47 8.95 -52.16
CA SER A 164 6.69 9.18 -53.38
C SER A 164 6.27 7.87 -54.06
N ASN A 165 7.11 6.83 -53.92
CA ASN A 165 6.79 5.47 -54.31
C ASN A 165 7.30 4.49 -53.23
N CYS A 166 6.38 3.98 -52.41
CA CYS A 166 6.66 3.07 -51.31
C CYS A 166 7.31 1.75 -51.77
N THR A 167 6.83 1.18 -52.87
CA THR A 167 7.32 -0.09 -53.41
C THR A 167 8.75 0.06 -53.93
N ALA A 168 9.03 1.11 -54.69
CA ALA A 168 10.36 1.35 -55.27
C ALA A 168 11.41 1.74 -54.22
N THR A 169 11.01 2.50 -53.19
CA THR A 169 11.95 3.05 -52.20
C THR A 169 12.19 2.11 -51.03
N PHE A 170 11.13 1.49 -50.49
CA PHE A 170 11.20 0.69 -49.27
C PHE A 170 10.76 -0.76 -49.46
N GLY A 171 10.27 -1.14 -50.65
CA GLY A 171 9.72 -2.48 -50.91
C GLY A 171 8.37 -2.71 -50.22
N LEU A 172 7.68 -1.65 -49.81
CA LEU A 172 6.44 -1.73 -49.04
C LEU A 172 5.22 -1.39 -49.89
N GLN A 173 4.09 -2.06 -49.63
CA GLN A 173 2.80 -1.68 -50.20
C GLN A 173 2.21 -0.49 -49.42
N GLU A 174 1.53 0.40 -50.13
CA GLU A 174 0.91 1.59 -49.55
C GLU A 174 -0.22 1.22 -48.57
N GLU A 175 -0.20 1.85 -47.39
CA GLU A 175 -1.20 1.71 -46.30
C GLU A 175 -1.42 0.27 -45.78
N LYS A 176 -0.55 -0.68 -46.12
CA LYS A 176 -0.53 -2.02 -45.54
C LYS A 176 0.61 -2.16 -44.55
N ALA A 177 0.27 -2.58 -43.33
CA ALA A 177 1.26 -2.92 -42.32
C ALA A 177 2.01 -4.18 -42.73
N ASP A 178 3.33 -4.10 -42.79
CA ASP A 178 4.17 -5.28 -43.01
C ASP A 178 4.27 -6.09 -41.71
N VAL A 179 3.79 -7.33 -41.75
CA VAL A 179 3.80 -8.27 -40.63
C VAL A 179 5.24 -8.67 -40.24
N GLY A 180 6.22 -8.46 -41.14
CA GLY A 180 7.63 -8.78 -40.91
C GLY A 180 8.52 -7.64 -40.38
N ARG A 181 8.10 -6.36 -40.47
CA ARG A 181 8.89 -5.17 -40.07
C ARG A 181 8.14 -4.29 -39.05
N ASP A 182 7.93 -4.84 -37.85
CA ASP A 182 7.38 -4.14 -36.67
C ASP A 182 5.99 -3.48 -36.85
N GLY A 183 5.27 -3.80 -37.94
CA GLY A 183 3.95 -3.27 -38.25
C GLY A 183 3.90 -1.84 -38.80
N ALA A 184 5.04 -1.26 -39.20
CA ALA A 184 5.08 0.09 -39.75
C ALA A 184 4.48 0.15 -41.16
N THR A 185 3.72 1.21 -41.45
CA THR A 185 3.11 1.40 -42.79
C THR A 185 3.91 2.39 -43.63
N CYS A 186 3.72 2.34 -44.95
CA CYS A 186 4.22 3.35 -45.86
C CYS A 186 3.07 4.14 -46.49
N THR A 187 3.25 5.45 -46.66
CA THR A 187 2.27 6.34 -47.31
C THR A 187 2.94 7.32 -48.27
N SER A 188 2.30 7.57 -49.41
CA SER A 188 2.73 8.61 -50.36
C SER A 188 2.01 9.95 -50.17
N LYS A 189 0.98 9.99 -49.32
CA LYS A 189 0.08 11.14 -49.09
C LYS A 189 0.80 12.46 -48.81
N TYR A 190 1.95 12.39 -48.12
CA TYR A 190 2.72 13.59 -47.72
C TYR A 190 4.11 13.65 -48.40
N SER A 191 4.32 12.92 -49.49
CA SER A 191 5.62 12.78 -50.16
C SER A 191 5.66 13.45 -51.54
N GLY A 192 4.60 14.20 -51.87
CA GLY A 192 4.52 14.98 -53.11
C GLY A 192 5.28 16.31 -52.98
N ALA A 193 6.03 16.65 -54.02
CA ALA A 193 6.85 17.86 -54.06
C ALA A 193 6.03 19.17 -54.07
N TYR A 194 4.75 19.14 -54.46
CA TYR A 194 3.83 20.28 -54.41
C TYR A 194 2.90 20.20 -53.18
N PRO A 195 2.68 21.31 -52.43
CA PRO A 195 3.24 22.64 -52.64
C PRO A 195 4.74 22.69 -52.31
N CYS A 196 5.49 23.55 -53.02
CA CYS A 196 6.95 23.64 -52.87
C CYS A 196 7.38 24.41 -51.62
N ASN A 197 6.42 25.03 -50.93
CA ASN A 197 6.61 25.77 -49.68
C ASN A 197 5.37 25.54 -48.80
N ARG A 198 5.56 25.47 -47.48
CA ARG A 198 4.51 25.15 -46.49
C ARG A 198 3.85 23.78 -46.71
N GLY A 199 4.57 22.84 -47.31
CA GLY A 199 4.13 21.45 -47.40
C GLY A 199 4.15 20.78 -46.03
N GLU A 200 3.03 20.17 -45.64
CA GLU A 200 2.92 19.50 -44.35
C GLU A 200 3.15 17.99 -44.46
N VAL A 201 3.78 17.42 -43.44
CA VAL A 201 3.85 15.97 -43.19
C VAL A 201 3.24 15.70 -41.81
N ILE A 202 2.29 14.77 -41.76
CA ILE A 202 1.54 14.46 -40.53
C ILE A 202 1.65 12.97 -40.20
N TYR A 203 1.90 12.68 -38.93
CA TYR A 203 1.73 11.35 -38.34
C TYR A 203 0.71 11.42 -37.20
N ARG A 204 -0.14 10.41 -37.07
CA ARG A 204 -1.08 10.26 -35.96
C ARG A 204 -0.94 8.86 -35.40
N THR A 205 -0.70 8.77 -34.09
CA THR A 205 -0.45 7.49 -33.41
C THR A 205 -1.72 6.65 -33.24
N LEU A 206 -2.91 7.26 -33.23
CA LEU A 206 -4.18 6.58 -32.92
C LEU A 206 -5.25 6.79 -34.01
N PRO A 207 -5.61 5.76 -34.79
CA PRO A 207 -6.78 5.81 -35.67
C PRO A 207 -8.10 5.43 -34.96
N LYS A 208 -8.08 4.78 -33.78
CA LYS A 208 -9.27 4.34 -33.03
C LYS A 208 -9.18 4.71 -31.53
N TRP A 209 -9.44 5.96 -31.21
CA TRP A 209 -9.39 6.47 -29.83
C TRP A 209 -10.54 5.94 -28.93
N GLU A 210 -11.61 5.43 -29.53
CA GLU A 210 -12.84 5.06 -28.82
C GLU A 210 -12.75 3.72 -28.06
N SER A 211 -11.77 2.87 -28.39
CA SER A 211 -11.65 1.51 -27.80
C SER A 211 -10.33 1.24 -27.09
N LEU A 212 -9.39 2.19 -27.09
CA LEU A 212 -8.07 2.02 -26.48
C LEU A 212 -7.96 2.87 -25.22
N ASP A 213 -7.75 2.22 -24.08
CA ASP A 213 -7.41 2.93 -22.84
C ASP A 213 -5.99 3.53 -22.96
N PRO A 214 -5.83 4.86 -22.96
CA PRO A 214 -4.52 5.51 -23.09
C PRO A 214 -3.57 5.21 -21.94
N PHE A 215 -4.09 4.84 -20.77
CA PHE A 215 -3.29 4.53 -19.58
C PHE A 215 -3.04 3.02 -19.42
N GLY A 216 -3.79 2.17 -20.13
CA GLY A 216 -3.57 0.73 -20.16
C GLY A 216 -2.26 0.35 -20.87
N MET A 217 -1.82 -0.90 -20.69
CA MET A 217 -0.53 -1.39 -21.21
C MET A 217 -0.36 -1.18 -22.72
N GLU A 218 -1.40 -1.46 -23.52
CA GLU A 218 -1.37 -1.28 -24.97
C GLU A 218 -1.30 0.21 -25.35
N GLY A 219 -2.08 1.06 -24.68
CA GLY A 219 -2.05 2.51 -24.87
C GLY A 219 -0.67 3.10 -24.54
N GLN A 220 -0.08 2.68 -23.42
CA GLN A 220 1.28 3.07 -23.06
C GLN A 220 2.32 2.59 -24.08
N GLN A 221 2.25 1.34 -24.52
CA GLN A 221 3.17 0.83 -25.54
C GLN A 221 3.06 1.63 -26.85
N GLN A 222 1.86 2.09 -27.20
CA GLN A 222 1.60 2.89 -28.39
C GLN A 222 1.92 4.37 -28.24
N LEU A 223 1.76 4.99 -27.07
CA LEU A 223 1.88 6.45 -26.91
C LEU A 223 3.17 6.88 -26.22
N ARG A 224 3.76 6.05 -25.37
CA ARG A 224 4.96 6.41 -24.60
C ARG A 224 6.14 6.67 -25.52
N VAL A 225 6.91 7.72 -25.25
CA VAL A 225 8.10 8.11 -26.00
C VAL A 225 9.15 8.75 -25.08
N THR A 226 10.42 8.58 -25.45
CA THR A 226 11.58 9.25 -24.85
C THR A 226 12.40 10.00 -25.89
N ASN A 227 12.43 9.51 -27.14
CA ASN A 227 13.09 10.19 -28.25
C ASN A 227 12.26 10.04 -29.53
N ILE A 228 12.32 11.06 -30.37
CA ILE A 228 11.73 11.05 -31.71
C ILE A 228 12.84 11.34 -32.70
N ARG A 229 12.93 10.52 -33.75
CA ARG A 229 13.92 10.69 -34.81
C ARG A 229 13.24 10.67 -36.16
N ILE A 230 13.52 11.70 -36.95
CA ILE A 230 13.05 11.87 -38.31
C ILE A 230 14.28 11.81 -39.20
N ARG A 231 14.29 10.90 -40.18
CA ARG A 231 15.36 10.81 -41.17
C ARG A 231 14.84 11.27 -42.51
N LEU A 232 15.40 12.35 -43.03
CA LEU A 232 15.15 12.87 -44.36
C LEU A 232 16.13 12.15 -45.29
N LEU A 233 15.65 11.33 -46.21
CA LEU A 233 16.50 10.40 -46.98
C LEU A 233 16.75 10.86 -48.41
N LYS A 234 15.84 11.64 -49.00
CA LYS A 234 15.96 12.09 -50.38
C LYS A 234 15.28 13.44 -50.59
N HIS A 235 16.05 14.42 -51.06
CA HIS A 235 15.56 15.74 -51.44
C HIS A 235 14.67 15.70 -52.69
N GLN A 236 13.77 16.68 -52.83
CA GLN A 236 12.97 16.91 -54.04
C GLN A 236 13.12 18.34 -54.53
N ALA A 237 13.41 18.49 -55.82
CA ALA A 237 13.30 19.77 -56.51
C ALA A 237 11.83 20.16 -56.69
N CYS A 238 11.56 21.46 -56.74
CA CYS A 238 10.21 21.93 -57.06
C CYS A 238 9.87 21.58 -58.53
N PRO A 239 8.72 20.94 -58.82
CA PRO A 239 8.40 20.47 -60.17
C PRO A 239 8.38 21.56 -61.25
N CYS A 240 8.19 22.82 -60.88
CA CYS A 240 8.20 23.94 -61.83
C CYS A 240 9.58 24.22 -62.44
N GLN A 241 10.67 23.74 -61.83
CA GLN A 241 12.05 23.97 -62.29
C GLN A 241 12.34 23.21 -63.59
N ALA A 242 11.69 22.05 -63.78
CA ALA A 242 11.85 21.25 -65.00
C ALA A 242 11.33 21.96 -66.27
N LYS A 243 10.54 23.03 -66.12
CA LYS A 243 10.03 23.85 -67.24
C LYS A 243 10.92 25.05 -67.58
N ASP A 244 11.96 25.32 -66.78
CA ASP A 244 12.85 26.49 -66.88
C ASP A 244 14.19 26.14 -67.58
N LEU A 245 14.27 24.97 -68.22
CA LEU A 245 15.45 24.42 -68.91
C LEU A 245 15.82 25.16 -70.21
N SER A 246 15.49 26.45 -70.34
CA SER A 246 15.85 27.30 -71.49
C SER A 246 16.89 28.39 -71.16
N SER A 247 17.75 28.21 -70.16
CA SER A 247 18.94 29.08 -70.03
C SER A 247 20.18 28.37 -69.49
N ASP A 248 21.32 28.63 -70.13
CA ASP A 248 22.69 28.26 -69.75
C ASP A 248 23.13 28.90 -68.41
N GLN A 249 22.38 28.69 -67.32
CA GLN A 249 22.71 29.21 -65.99
C GLN A 249 23.34 28.13 -65.11
N GLU A 250 24.42 28.52 -64.41
CA GLU A 250 25.04 27.73 -63.34
C GLU A 250 23.97 27.17 -62.39
N ALA A 251 24.12 25.90 -61.98
CA ALA A 251 23.17 25.24 -61.10
C ALA A 251 23.03 26.02 -59.78
N LEU A 252 21.85 26.63 -59.57
CA LEU A 252 21.57 27.42 -58.37
C LEU A 252 21.53 26.51 -57.12
N PRO A 253 22.05 26.98 -55.97
CA PRO A 253 22.08 26.22 -54.72
C PRO A 253 20.67 26.09 -54.14
N THR A 254 20.00 24.99 -54.45
CA THR A 254 18.59 24.73 -54.14
C THR A 254 18.39 23.37 -53.48
N GLN A 255 19.47 22.63 -53.24
CA GLN A 255 19.47 21.27 -52.70
C GLN A 255 19.71 21.30 -51.19
N HIS A 256 18.68 21.69 -50.44
CA HIS A 256 18.69 21.71 -48.98
C HIS A 256 17.32 21.38 -48.41
N PHE A 257 17.30 20.79 -47.21
CA PHE A 257 16.06 20.64 -46.44
C PHE A 257 15.82 21.90 -45.61
N ALA A 258 14.57 22.36 -45.57
CA ALA A 258 14.19 23.48 -44.71
C ALA A 258 12.83 23.24 -44.04
N ILE A 259 12.75 23.46 -42.73
CA ILE A 259 11.55 23.22 -41.90
C ILE A 259 11.23 24.48 -41.11
N TYR A 260 10.01 25.00 -41.29
CA TYR A 260 9.47 26.08 -40.44
C TYR A 260 9.22 25.55 -39.04
N ASP A 261 8.34 24.56 -38.91
CA ASP A 261 7.79 24.15 -37.62
C ASP A 261 7.89 22.63 -37.44
N LEU A 262 8.40 22.23 -36.28
CA LEU A 262 8.38 20.87 -35.75
C LEU A 262 7.42 20.82 -34.56
N ILE A 263 6.21 20.32 -34.80
CA ILE A 263 5.15 20.25 -33.81
C ILE A 263 4.99 18.80 -33.38
N VAL A 264 5.57 18.47 -32.22
CA VAL A 264 5.46 17.17 -31.57
C VAL A 264 4.38 17.24 -30.50
N LYS A 265 3.17 16.81 -30.79
CA LYS A 265 2.04 16.96 -29.87
C LYS A 265 1.93 15.80 -28.91
N GLY A 266 1.88 16.14 -27.63
CA GLY A 266 1.91 15.17 -26.55
C GLY A 266 1.53 15.77 -25.21
N SER A 267 1.61 14.95 -24.17
CA SER A 267 1.44 15.36 -22.79
C SER A 267 2.44 14.63 -21.90
N CYS A 268 2.62 15.16 -20.69
CA CYS A 268 3.34 14.49 -19.63
C CYS A 268 2.72 13.11 -19.31
N PHE A 269 3.56 12.11 -19.04
CA PHE A 269 3.16 10.73 -18.77
C PHE A 269 2.94 10.51 -17.27
N CYS A 270 1.69 10.32 -16.83
CA CYS A 270 1.34 10.25 -15.39
C CYS A 270 0.40 9.10 -15.01
N ASN A 271 0.27 8.07 -15.87
CA ASN A 271 -0.59 6.90 -15.62
C ASN A 271 -2.07 7.24 -15.25
N GLY A 272 -2.55 8.43 -15.63
CA GLY A 272 -3.91 8.86 -15.31
C GLY A 272 -4.12 9.42 -13.89
N HIS A 273 -3.04 9.70 -13.14
CA HIS A 273 -3.09 10.18 -11.74
C HIS A 273 -2.55 11.59 -11.53
N ALA A 274 -2.40 12.40 -12.58
CA ALA A 274 -2.04 13.81 -12.43
C ALA A 274 -2.64 14.68 -13.53
N GLU A 275 -2.93 15.93 -13.19
CA GLU A 275 -3.42 16.96 -14.11
C GLU A 275 -2.37 18.03 -14.44
N GLN A 276 -1.26 18.05 -13.70
CA GLN A 276 -0.21 19.06 -13.81
C GLN A 276 1.16 18.41 -13.70
N CYS A 277 2.14 18.99 -14.40
CA CYS A 277 3.52 18.58 -14.35
C CYS A 277 4.45 19.77 -14.10
N ILE A 278 5.52 19.49 -13.39
CA ILE A 278 6.62 20.38 -13.04
C ILE A 278 7.90 19.92 -13.74
N PRO A 279 8.95 20.77 -13.84
CA PRO A 279 10.20 20.40 -14.48
C PRO A 279 10.76 19.07 -13.93
N ALA A 280 11.13 18.16 -14.84
CA ALA A 280 11.71 16.88 -14.48
C ALA A 280 13.19 17.02 -14.12
N PRO A 281 13.76 16.09 -13.31
CA PRO A 281 15.19 16.03 -13.07
C PRO A 281 15.95 15.93 -14.41
N GLY A 282 16.94 16.80 -14.61
CA GLY A 282 17.71 16.86 -15.87
C GLY A 282 17.15 17.78 -16.95
N TYR A 283 15.97 18.39 -16.75
CA TYR A 283 15.48 19.43 -17.65
C TYR A 283 16.40 20.66 -17.60
N GLN A 284 16.96 21.02 -18.76
CA GLN A 284 17.77 22.22 -18.93
C GLN A 284 16.95 23.30 -19.65
N PRO A 285 16.57 24.39 -18.98
CA PRO A 285 15.79 25.45 -19.61
C PRO A 285 16.64 26.18 -20.65
N ILE A 286 16.10 26.32 -21.86
CA ILE A 286 16.63 27.25 -22.86
C ILE A 286 16.35 28.67 -22.35
N ARG A 287 17.27 29.62 -22.62
CA ARG A 287 17.24 31.00 -22.08
C ARG A 287 15.92 31.76 -22.29
N ASP A 288 15.10 31.35 -23.26
CA ASP A 288 13.80 31.96 -23.52
C ASP A 288 12.70 31.35 -22.63
N ARG A 289 12.21 32.14 -21.67
CA ARG A 289 11.13 31.72 -20.74
C ARG A 289 9.82 31.61 -21.49
N THR A 290 9.61 30.47 -22.13
CA THR A 290 8.35 30.15 -22.80
C THR A 290 7.34 29.63 -21.76
N ASN A 291 6.21 30.32 -21.60
CA ASN A 291 5.18 29.99 -20.59
C ASN A 291 4.35 28.73 -20.92
N HIS A 292 4.67 28.01 -22.00
CA HIS A 292 3.87 26.91 -22.53
C HIS A 292 4.66 25.61 -22.72
N VAL A 293 5.81 25.48 -22.07
CA VAL A 293 6.58 24.23 -22.06
C VAL A 293 5.77 23.12 -21.39
N VAL A 294 5.74 21.95 -22.02
CA VAL A 294 5.19 20.73 -21.40
C VAL A 294 6.28 20.11 -20.54
N HIS A 295 6.14 20.20 -19.22
CA HIS A 295 7.08 19.57 -18.28
C HIS A 295 6.79 18.07 -18.07
N GLY A 296 7.78 17.32 -17.58
CA GLY A 296 7.74 15.86 -17.54
C GLY A 296 7.54 15.19 -16.18
N LYS A 297 7.66 15.90 -15.04
CA LYS A 297 7.46 15.30 -13.71
C LYS A 297 6.06 15.56 -13.19
N CYS A 298 5.34 14.50 -12.85
CA CYS A 298 3.95 14.58 -12.42
C CYS A 298 3.79 15.13 -11.00
N VAL A 299 2.76 15.96 -10.81
CA VAL A 299 2.24 16.30 -9.46
C VAL A 299 1.17 15.28 -9.11
N CYS A 300 1.61 14.16 -8.54
CA CYS A 300 0.77 12.98 -8.34
C CYS A 300 -0.42 13.22 -7.41
N ARG A 301 -1.56 12.65 -7.79
CA ARG A 301 -2.83 12.57 -7.03
C ARG A 301 -3.17 11.10 -6.78
N HIS A 302 -4.39 10.81 -6.34
CA HIS A 302 -4.86 9.42 -6.13
C HIS A 302 -3.96 8.62 -5.17
N ASN A 303 -3.28 9.31 -4.24
CA ASN A 303 -2.29 8.76 -3.31
C ASN A 303 -1.15 7.98 -3.99
N THR A 304 -0.80 8.35 -5.21
CA THR A 304 0.34 7.81 -5.96
C THR A 304 1.60 8.65 -5.72
N ALA A 305 2.74 8.09 -6.10
CA ALA A 305 4.06 8.70 -5.99
C ALA A 305 4.96 8.21 -7.12
N GLY A 306 6.13 8.82 -7.26
CA GLY A 306 7.03 8.61 -8.41
C GLY A 306 7.06 9.82 -9.34
N ASP A 307 7.92 9.79 -10.35
CA ASP A 307 7.99 10.88 -11.32
C ASP A 307 6.83 10.81 -12.34
N HIS A 308 6.23 9.62 -12.52
CA HIS A 308 5.12 9.33 -13.41
C HIS A 308 3.89 8.74 -12.69
N CYS A 309 3.85 8.82 -11.36
CA CYS A 309 2.78 8.25 -10.53
C CYS A 309 2.65 6.72 -10.67
N GLU A 310 3.78 6.06 -10.92
CA GLU A 310 3.92 4.64 -11.22
C GLU A 310 3.92 3.71 -9.99
N ARG A 311 3.76 4.29 -8.79
CA ARG A 311 3.69 3.54 -7.54
C ARG A 311 2.77 4.22 -6.54
N CYS A 312 2.37 3.51 -5.50
CA CYS A 312 1.62 4.10 -4.40
C CYS A 312 2.53 4.92 -3.47
N ALA A 313 1.95 5.94 -2.83
CA ALA A 313 2.61 6.67 -1.77
C ALA A 313 2.97 5.73 -0.60
N PRO A 314 4.01 6.03 0.21
CA PRO A 314 4.58 5.09 1.18
C PRO A 314 3.57 4.43 2.12
N LEU A 315 2.56 5.15 2.61
CA LEU A 315 1.53 4.63 3.53
C LEU A 315 0.26 4.11 2.82
N TYR A 316 0.27 3.94 1.50
CA TYR A 316 -0.92 3.64 0.68
C TYR A 316 -0.84 2.31 -0.09
N ASN A 317 -0.02 1.38 0.40
CA ASN A 317 0.20 0.06 -0.19
C ASN A 317 -0.78 -1.01 0.34
N ASP A 318 -2.04 -0.67 0.61
CA ASP A 318 -3.01 -1.64 1.12
C ASP A 318 -3.71 -2.45 0.00
N ARG A 319 -3.58 -2.01 -1.24
CA ARG A 319 -3.99 -2.70 -2.47
C ARG A 319 -2.90 -2.53 -3.53
N PRO A 320 -2.80 -3.43 -4.53
CA PRO A 320 -1.80 -3.27 -5.58
C PRO A 320 -2.08 -2.00 -6.40
N TRP A 321 -1.01 -1.35 -6.84
CA TRP A 321 -1.09 -0.19 -7.74
C TRP A 321 -1.67 -0.60 -9.10
N GLN A 322 -2.44 0.30 -9.71
CA GLN A 322 -2.99 0.17 -11.05
C GLN A 322 -3.05 1.56 -11.69
N PRO A 323 -2.81 1.69 -13.01
CA PRO A 323 -3.08 2.95 -13.70
C PRO A 323 -4.57 3.27 -13.64
N ALA A 324 -4.91 4.56 -13.70
CA ALA A 324 -6.31 4.96 -13.85
C ALA A 324 -6.84 4.49 -15.22
N ASP A 325 -8.15 4.34 -15.35
CA ASP A 325 -8.79 3.90 -16.59
C ASP A 325 -9.33 5.12 -17.36
N GLY A 326 -8.83 5.35 -18.56
CA GLY A 326 -9.21 6.49 -19.40
C GLY A 326 -10.56 6.32 -20.10
N LEU A 327 -11.05 5.08 -20.25
CA LEU A 327 -12.34 4.78 -20.88
C LEU A 327 -13.49 4.89 -19.89
N THR A 328 -13.34 4.28 -18.71
CA THR A 328 -14.38 4.33 -17.66
C THR A 328 -14.25 5.58 -16.79
N GLY A 329 -13.07 6.20 -16.76
CA GLY A 329 -12.74 7.30 -15.86
C GLY A 329 -12.43 6.84 -14.43
N ALA A 330 -12.30 5.53 -14.17
CA ALA A 330 -12.01 5.02 -12.84
C ALA A 330 -10.61 5.47 -12.37
N PRO A 331 -10.47 6.09 -11.18
CA PRO A 331 -9.22 6.69 -10.74
C PRO A 331 -8.18 5.67 -10.23
N HIS A 332 -8.61 4.46 -9.87
CA HIS A 332 -7.77 3.39 -9.29
C HIS A 332 -6.78 3.86 -8.19
N GLU A 333 -7.23 4.74 -7.31
CA GLU A 333 -6.37 5.36 -6.29
C GLU A 333 -5.71 4.39 -5.30
N CYS A 334 -4.51 4.68 -4.84
CA CYS A 334 -3.88 3.87 -3.82
C CYS A 334 -4.62 3.99 -2.48
N ARG A 335 -4.68 2.89 -1.72
CA ARG A 335 -5.47 2.81 -0.49
C ARG A 335 -4.59 2.83 0.75
N LYS A 336 -4.89 3.72 1.69
CA LYS A 336 -4.13 3.90 2.93
C LYS A 336 -4.11 2.62 3.76
N CYS A 337 -2.93 2.25 4.25
CA CYS A 337 -2.75 1.18 5.23
C CYS A 337 -3.29 1.58 6.60
N LYS A 338 -3.86 0.61 7.32
CA LYS A 338 -4.33 0.79 8.69
C LYS A 338 -3.20 0.42 9.65
N CYS A 339 -2.44 1.41 10.11
CA CYS A 339 -1.27 1.22 10.97
C CYS A 339 -1.43 1.79 12.38
N ASN A 340 -2.66 2.12 12.78
CA ASN A 340 -2.99 2.74 14.08
C ASN A 340 -2.17 3.99 14.43
N GLY A 341 -1.59 4.69 13.45
CA GLY A 341 -0.75 5.87 13.71
C GLY A 341 0.68 5.56 14.17
N HIS A 342 1.14 4.32 14.04
CA HIS A 342 2.53 3.92 14.36
C HIS A 342 3.34 3.52 13.13
N ALA A 343 3.01 4.02 11.94
CA ALA A 343 3.85 3.82 10.77
C ALA A 343 3.70 4.98 9.79
N GLU A 344 4.81 5.34 9.13
CA GLU A 344 4.84 6.33 8.05
C GLU A 344 4.88 5.66 6.67
N SER A 345 5.19 4.36 6.62
CA SER A 345 5.18 3.54 5.42
C SER A 345 4.55 2.16 5.68
N CYS A 346 4.12 1.54 4.61
CA CYS A 346 3.70 0.16 4.57
C CYS A 346 4.06 -0.44 3.22
N HIS A 347 4.19 -1.76 3.16
CA HIS A 347 4.38 -2.49 1.91
C HIS A 347 3.19 -3.42 1.65
N PHE A 348 3.03 -3.82 0.39
CA PHE A 348 1.97 -4.74 -0.01
C PHE A 348 2.46 -6.19 0.08
N ASP A 349 1.65 -7.06 0.68
CA ASP A 349 1.91 -8.49 0.78
C ASP A 349 0.78 -9.32 0.14
N TRP A 350 1.18 -10.25 -0.74
CA TRP A 350 0.25 -11.08 -1.50
C TRP A 350 -0.42 -12.18 -0.65
N ALA A 351 0.24 -12.69 0.38
CA ALA A 351 -0.37 -13.69 1.27
C ALA A 351 -1.48 -13.03 2.10
N ALA A 352 -1.17 -11.90 2.71
CA ALA A 352 -2.09 -11.05 3.46
C ALA A 352 -3.31 -10.61 2.62
N TRP A 353 -3.09 -10.28 1.34
CA TRP A 353 -4.16 -9.98 0.38
C TRP A 353 -5.10 -11.17 0.16
N ARG A 354 -4.56 -12.36 -0.11
CA ARG A 354 -5.34 -13.58 -0.36
C ARG A 354 -6.12 -14.02 0.88
N GLU A 355 -5.49 -14.01 2.05
CA GLU A 355 -6.12 -14.35 3.34
C GLU A 355 -7.29 -13.43 3.68
N SER A 356 -7.20 -12.15 3.31
CA SER A 356 -8.29 -11.19 3.51
C SER A 356 -9.45 -11.33 2.51
N GLY A 357 -9.37 -12.28 1.56
CA GLY A 357 -10.33 -12.40 0.46
C GLY A 357 -10.21 -11.25 -0.54
N GLN A 358 -8.99 -10.84 -0.87
CA GLN A 358 -8.68 -9.71 -1.78
C GLN A 358 -9.24 -8.37 -1.30
N ARG A 359 -9.22 -8.14 0.03
CA ARG A 359 -9.76 -6.94 0.64
C ARG A 359 -8.71 -6.00 1.18
N SER A 360 -7.57 -6.49 1.67
CA SER A 360 -6.49 -5.69 2.27
C SER A 360 -5.20 -6.50 2.26
N GLY A 361 -4.11 -5.90 1.80
CA GLY A 361 -2.80 -6.55 1.67
C GLY A 361 -1.66 -5.76 2.30
N GLY A 362 -1.95 -4.58 2.89
CA GLY A 362 -0.93 -3.74 3.47
C GLY A 362 -0.37 -4.31 4.77
N VAL A 363 0.95 -4.19 4.94
CA VAL A 363 1.71 -4.53 6.15
C VAL A 363 2.54 -3.32 6.55
N CYS A 364 2.36 -2.84 7.76
CA CYS A 364 2.93 -1.59 8.24
C CYS A 364 4.38 -1.75 8.73
N ASP A 365 5.21 -0.74 8.48
CA ASP A 365 6.58 -0.67 9.02
C ASP A 365 6.53 0.01 10.40
N CYS A 366 6.32 -0.79 11.45
CA CYS A 366 5.92 -0.29 12.77
C CYS A 366 7.00 0.45 13.58
N LEU A 367 6.60 1.62 14.09
CA LEU A 367 7.30 2.50 15.02
C LEU A 367 6.75 2.34 16.45
N HIS A 368 7.15 3.22 17.38
CA HIS A 368 6.56 3.31 18.74
C HIS A 368 6.58 2.00 19.55
N ASN A 369 7.57 1.13 19.32
CA ASN A 369 7.69 -0.21 19.92
C ASN A 369 6.45 -1.09 19.70
N THR A 370 5.72 -0.84 18.61
CA THR A 370 4.60 -1.66 18.18
C THR A 370 5.03 -2.71 17.16
N GLU A 371 4.22 -3.74 16.99
CA GLU A 371 4.41 -4.83 16.05
C GLU A 371 3.07 -5.39 15.54
N GLY A 372 3.19 -6.34 14.62
CA GLY A 372 2.07 -6.92 13.90
C GLY A 372 1.71 -6.12 12.65
N ARG A 373 0.87 -6.72 11.81
CA ARG A 373 0.53 -6.19 10.49
C ARG A 373 0.01 -4.75 10.48
N GLN A 374 -0.70 -4.35 11.53
CA GLN A 374 -1.33 -3.03 11.67
C GLN A 374 -0.73 -2.25 12.84
N CYS A 375 0.43 -2.67 13.37
CA CYS A 375 1.03 -2.07 14.55
C CYS A 375 0.08 -2.09 15.76
N GLN A 376 -0.66 -3.19 15.91
CA GLN A 376 -1.72 -3.33 16.91
C GLN A 376 -1.26 -3.98 18.21
N LYS A 377 -0.03 -4.53 18.25
CA LYS A 377 0.57 -5.16 19.43
C LYS A 377 1.83 -4.41 19.84
N CYS A 378 2.28 -4.60 21.07
CA CYS A 378 3.59 -4.12 21.52
C CYS A 378 4.65 -5.19 21.28
N LYS A 379 5.86 -4.78 20.95
CA LYS A 379 7.02 -5.67 20.79
C LYS A 379 7.32 -6.41 22.09
N PRO A 380 7.97 -7.59 22.04
CA PRO A 380 8.49 -8.26 23.23
C PRO A 380 9.33 -7.31 24.09
N GLY A 381 9.13 -7.37 25.42
CA GLY A 381 9.75 -6.43 26.36
C GLY A 381 8.98 -5.12 26.54
N PHE A 382 7.85 -4.94 25.86
CA PHE A 382 6.90 -3.85 26.07
C PHE A 382 5.50 -4.39 26.33
N TYR A 383 4.68 -3.59 27.02
CA TYR A 383 3.28 -3.89 27.28
C TYR A 383 2.38 -2.70 26.95
N ARG A 384 1.11 -3.00 26.69
CA ARG A 384 0.07 -2.03 26.35
C ARG A 384 -0.37 -1.26 27.60
N ASP A 385 -0.23 0.06 27.62
CA ASP A 385 -0.72 0.89 28.74
C ASP A 385 -2.24 1.15 28.62
N PRO A 386 -3.12 0.51 29.39
CA PRO A 386 -4.57 0.62 29.21
C PRO A 386 -5.12 2.05 29.32
N GLN A 387 -4.38 2.97 29.95
CA GLN A 387 -4.76 4.37 30.11
C GLN A 387 -4.51 5.23 28.86
N ARG A 388 -3.70 4.74 27.92
CA ARG A 388 -3.39 5.44 26.66
C ARG A 388 -4.29 4.96 25.51
N PRO A 389 -4.70 5.84 24.58
CA PRO A 389 -5.41 5.43 23.38
C PRO A 389 -4.47 4.61 22.47
N GLN A 390 -5.05 3.75 21.63
CA GLN A 390 -4.24 2.85 20.78
C GLN A 390 -3.26 3.62 19.90
N THR A 391 -3.62 4.81 19.43
CA THR A 391 -2.82 5.61 18.49
C THR A 391 -1.72 6.45 19.14
N ALA A 392 -1.57 6.41 20.46
CA ALA A 392 -0.57 7.24 21.16
C ALA A 392 0.87 6.76 20.88
N PRO A 393 1.83 7.66 20.63
CA PRO A 393 3.24 7.27 20.45
C PRO A 393 3.84 6.49 21.63
N ASP A 394 3.36 6.76 22.85
CA ASP A 394 3.80 6.13 24.10
C ASP A 394 2.87 5.02 24.60
N VAL A 395 2.07 4.43 23.69
CA VAL A 395 1.10 3.37 24.01
C VAL A 395 1.74 2.08 24.54
N CYS A 396 2.98 1.81 24.13
CA CYS A 396 3.77 0.66 24.53
C CYS A 396 4.83 1.08 25.55
N LYS A 397 4.68 0.64 26.79
CA LYS A 397 5.62 0.91 27.89
C LYS A 397 6.60 -0.23 28.07
N PRO A 398 7.88 0.05 28.38
CA PRO A 398 8.87 -1.00 28.62
C PRO A 398 8.54 -1.78 29.88
N CYS A 399 8.78 -3.09 29.86
CA CYS A 399 8.73 -3.93 31.05
C CYS A 399 9.80 -3.48 32.05
N SER A 400 9.42 -3.33 33.32
CA SER A 400 10.36 -2.96 34.40
C SER A 400 10.57 -4.14 35.34
N CYS A 401 11.03 -5.27 34.81
CA CYS A 401 11.22 -6.51 35.57
C CYS A 401 12.57 -6.54 36.28
N HIS A 402 12.58 -6.89 37.56
CA HIS A 402 13.79 -6.96 38.35
C HIS A 402 14.64 -8.17 37.92
N PRO A 403 15.88 -7.97 37.45
CA PRO A 403 16.66 -9.03 36.81
C PRO A 403 16.95 -10.22 37.73
N LEU A 404 17.10 -9.99 39.03
CA LEU A 404 17.33 -11.06 40.01
C LEU A 404 16.06 -11.81 40.42
N GLY A 405 14.91 -11.12 40.48
CA GLY A 405 13.68 -11.68 41.04
C GLY A 405 12.71 -12.18 39.98
N SER A 406 12.89 -11.80 38.72
CA SER A 406 12.12 -12.32 37.59
C SER A 406 12.73 -13.60 37.03
N MET A 407 11.88 -14.52 36.59
CA MET A 407 12.29 -15.72 35.88
C MET A 407 12.81 -15.35 34.48
N PRO A 408 14.00 -15.81 34.06
CA PRO A 408 14.38 -15.76 32.66
C PRO A 408 13.51 -16.75 31.89
N PHE A 409 12.55 -16.29 31.09
CA PHE A 409 11.68 -17.20 30.33
C PHE A 409 12.26 -17.60 28.97
N HIS A 410 11.85 -18.79 28.55
CA HIS A 410 12.35 -19.66 27.50
C HIS A 410 12.51 -19.05 26.08
N LEU A 411 13.59 -19.49 25.43
CA LEU A 411 13.99 -19.65 24.01
C LEU A 411 12.98 -19.50 22.83
N ALA A 412 11.70 -19.18 23.01
CA ALA A 412 10.73 -19.10 21.90
C ALA A 412 10.21 -17.69 21.58
N ASP A 413 9.84 -16.85 22.57
CA ASP A 413 9.07 -15.60 22.30
C ASP A 413 9.59 -14.30 22.96
N SER A 414 10.73 -14.33 23.68
CA SER A 414 11.46 -13.12 24.15
C SER A 414 10.70 -12.06 25.00
N SER A 415 9.46 -12.33 25.46
CA SER A 415 8.69 -11.36 26.26
C SER A 415 9.08 -11.39 27.74
N LEU A 416 9.48 -10.23 28.30
CA LEU A 416 9.92 -10.06 29.70
C LEU A 416 8.75 -9.92 30.70
N CYS A 417 7.60 -9.43 30.24
CA CYS A 417 6.39 -9.24 31.03
C CYS A 417 5.13 -9.57 30.21
N ASP A 418 3.98 -9.64 30.87
CA ASP A 418 2.68 -9.79 30.23
C ASP A 418 2.37 -8.58 29.32
N PRO A 419 2.17 -8.77 28.00
CA PRO A 419 1.93 -7.67 27.06
C PRO A 419 0.66 -6.84 27.32
N SER A 420 -0.27 -7.33 28.14
CA SER A 420 -1.55 -6.68 28.42
C SER A 420 -1.52 -5.75 29.64
N ASN A 421 -0.68 -6.06 30.63
CA ASN A 421 -0.69 -5.38 31.93
C ASN A 421 0.71 -5.03 32.47
N GLY A 422 1.78 -5.58 31.89
CA GLY A 422 3.15 -5.28 32.28
C GLY A 422 3.69 -6.08 33.47
N ASN A 423 2.94 -7.04 33.98
CA ASN A 423 3.35 -7.86 35.13
C ASN A 423 4.46 -8.82 34.74
N CYS A 424 5.51 -8.86 35.57
CA CYS A 424 6.65 -9.74 35.41
C CYS A 424 6.36 -11.12 36.01
N ILE A 425 7.01 -12.15 35.46
CA ILE A 425 6.93 -13.51 36.01
C ILE A 425 7.99 -13.65 37.09
N CYS A 426 7.58 -13.82 38.35
CA CYS A 426 8.48 -13.82 39.50
C CYS A 426 9.01 -15.23 39.84
N LYS A 427 10.22 -15.26 40.40
CA LYS A 427 10.83 -16.46 41.00
C LYS A 427 10.06 -16.88 42.27
N PRO A 428 10.23 -18.13 42.73
CA PRO A 428 9.62 -18.60 43.97
C PRO A 428 9.92 -17.67 45.16
N GLY A 429 8.89 -17.35 45.95
CA GLY A 429 9.01 -16.46 47.11
C GLY A 429 9.13 -14.97 46.79
N VAL A 430 9.18 -14.57 45.51
CA VAL A 430 9.27 -13.17 45.05
C VAL A 430 7.90 -12.69 44.57
N GLY A 431 7.54 -11.44 44.87
CA GLY A 431 6.26 -10.84 44.51
C GLY A 431 6.36 -9.39 44.05
N GLY A 432 5.19 -8.81 43.74
CA GLY A 432 5.06 -7.49 43.14
C GLY A 432 5.02 -7.52 41.60
N PRO A 433 4.53 -6.44 40.96
CA PRO A 433 4.41 -6.38 39.49
C PRO A 433 5.78 -6.41 38.78
N HIS A 434 6.86 -6.08 39.50
CA HIS A 434 8.23 -5.98 39.01
C HIS A 434 9.15 -7.08 39.57
N CYS A 435 8.64 -7.98 40.42
CA CYS A 435 9.44 -9.03 41.08
C CYS A 435 10.65 -8.51 41.88
N ASP A 436 10.47 -7.39 42.56
CA ASP A 436 11.51 -6.60 43.23
C ASP A 436 11.55 -6.79 44.75
N ARG A 437 10.70 -7.66 45.31
CA ARG A 437 10.59 -7.90 46.75
C ARG A 437 10.15 -9.32 47.06
N CYS A 438 10.45 -9.79 48.27
CA CYS A 438 9.90 -11.04 48.76
C CYS A 438 8.39 -10.91 49.01
N MET A 439 7.67 -12.01 48.81
CA MET A 439 6.29 -12.14 49.25
C MET A 439 6.23 -12.16 50.78
N VAL A 440 5.05 -11.87 51.33
CA VAL A 440 4.74 -12.03 52.76
C VAL A 440 5.07 -13.47 53.20
N GLY A 441 5.76 -13.64 54.32
CA GLY A 441 6.26 -14.94 54.79
C GLY A 441 7.52 -15.46 54.10
N TYR A 442 8.22 -14.64 53.30
CA TYR A 442 9.49 -14.97 52.66
C TYR A 442 10.56 -13.89 52.91
N TRP A 443 11.83 -14.29 52.96
CA TRP A 443 12.95 -13.41 53.26
C TRP A 443 14.21 -13.73 52.42
N GLY A 444 15.17 -12.81 52.42
CA GLY A 444 16.48 -13.01 51.81
C GLY A 444 16.43 -13.02 50.28
N PHE A 445 16.03 -11.90 49.68
CA PHE A 445 15.96 -11.72 48.23
C PHE A 445 17.30 -12.01 47.55
N HIS A 446 17.35 -13.05 46.72
CA HIS A 446 18.56 -13.51 46.03
C HIS A 446 18.27 -13.98 44.59
N GLU A 447 19.31 -14.35 43.85
CA GLU A 447 19.23 -14.90 42.49
C GLU A 447 18.31 -16.14 42.35
N TYR A 448 18.05 -16.89 43.42
CA TYR A 448 17.15 -18.05 43.40
C TYR A 448 15.73 -17.75 43.88
N GLY A 449 15.41 -16.47 44.15
CA GLY A 449 14.15 -16.04 44.74
C GLY A 449 14.30 -15.73 46.24
N CYS A 450 13.24 -15.96 47.02
CA CYS A 450 13.26 -15.76 48.47
C CYS A 450 13.03 -17.08 49.22
N ARG A 451 13.56 -17.18 50.44
CA ARG A 451 13.41 -18.34 51.31
C ARG A 451 12.14 -18.20 52.16
N PRO A 452 11.37 -19.27 52.38
CA PRO A 452 10.25 -19.22 53.30
C PRO A 452 10.75 -18.96 54.73
N CYS A 453 9.96 -18.24 55.50
CA CYS A 453 10.27 -17.96 56.90
C CYS A 453 9.92 -19.15 57.80
N ASP A 454 10.78 -19.40 58.79
CA ASP A 454 10.57 -20.44 59.81
C ASP A 454 9.91 -19.82 61.04
N CYS A 455 8.77 -19.15 60.82
CA CYS A 455 8.03 -18.40 61.82
C CYS A 455 6.58 -18.87 61.88
N ALA A 456 5.96 -18.81 63.06
CA ALA A 456 4.53 -19.07 63.20
C ALA A 456 3.64 -17.96 62.60
N GLY A 457 4.24 -16.84 62.18
CA GLY A 457 3.61 -15.67 61.57
C GLY A 457 4.50 -15.05 60.49
N ASP A 458 4.39 -13.74 60.27
CA ASP A 458 5.22 -13.03 59.29
C ASP A 458 6.65 -12.78 59.80
N CYS A 459 7.54 -12.40 58.89
CA CYS A 459 8.96 -12.22 59.13
C CYS A 459 9.47 -10.97 58.43
N ASP A 460 10.58 -10.42 58.92
CA ASP A 460 11.26 -9.33 58.24
C ASP A 460 11.88 -9.83 56.92
N PRO A 461 11.59 -9.19 55.78
CA PRO A 461 11.99 -9.68 54.46
C PRO A 461 13.51 -9.62 54.20
N PHE A 462 14.28 -8.91 55.01
CA PHE A 462 15.74 -8.77 54.85
C PHE A 462 16.52 -9.70 55.79
N THR A 463 16.09 -9.79 57.05
CA THR A 463 16.78 -10.53 58.13
C THR A 463 16.21 -11.92 58.36
N GLY A 464 14.93 -12.14 58.04
CA GLY A 464 14.21 -13.38 58.35
C GLY A 464 13.72 -13.46 59.80
N ASP A 465 13.89 -12.39 60.59
CA ASP A 465 13.48 -12.35 61.99
C ASP A 465 11.95 -12.37 62.11
N CYS A 466 11.42 -13.19 63.02
CA CYS A 466 9.97 -13.31 63.20
C CYS A 466 9.37 -12.03 63.79
N ILE A 467 8.34 -11.50 63.13
CA ILE A 467 7.58 -10.36 63.60
C ILE A 467 6.51 -10.90 64.55
N PHE A 468 6.84 -11.03 65.84
CA PHE A 468 5.83 -11.32 66.85
C PHE A 468 5.02 -10.06 67.09
N GLY A 469 3.73 -10.09 66.72
CA GLY A 469 2.77 -9.08 67.13
C GLY A 469 2.69 -9.02 68.65
N SER A 470 3.46 -8.12 69.25
CA SER A 470 3.26 -7.70 70.63
C SER A 470 1.97 -6.90 70.69
N ASP A 471 0.86 -7.56 70.98
CA ASP A 471 -0.31 -6.94 71.62
C ASP A 471 -1.11 -8.00 72.38
N LEU A 472 -0.61 -8.34 73.56
CA LEU A 472 -1.43 -9.01 74.57
C LEU A 472 -1.07 -8.53 75.97
N TYR A 473 -1.23 -7.23 76.23
CA TYR A 473 -1.43 -6.73 77.60
C TYR A 473 -2.43 -5.56 77.64
N ASN A 474 -3.51 -5.80 78.39
CA ASN A 474 -4.45 -4.87 79.03
C ASN A 474 -5.53 -4.16 78.20
N LEU A 475 -6.75 -4.71 78.26
CA LEU A 475 -8.00 -3.95 78.17
C LEU A 475 -8.99 -4.49 79.21
N GLU A 476 -8.98 -3.90 80.41
CA GLU A 476 -10.23 -3.69 81.14
C GLU A 476 -11.04 -2.67 80.32
N GLY A 477 -12.23 -3.05 79.86
CA GLY A 477 -13.03 -2.16 79.01
C GLY A 477 -14.23 -2.81 78.35
N ASN A 478 -15.22 -3.12 79.17
CA ASN A 478 -16.61 -3.48 78.89
C ASN A 478 -17.22 -3.00 77.54
N SER A 479 -17.70 -3.94 76.70
CA SER A 479 -18.95 -3.83 75.92
C SER A 479 -19.10 -5.01 74.94
N SER A 480 -20.30 -5.56 74.88
CA SER A 480 -20.76 -6.76 74.20
C SER A 480 -20.82 -6.67 72.67
N GLU A 481 -20.01 -7.48 71.96
CA GLU A 481 -20.36 -8.23 70.74
C GLU A 481 -19.17 -9.16 70.34
N PRO A 482 -19.36 -10.46 70.08
CA PRO A 482 -18.25 -11.30 69.63
C PRO A 482 -17.96 -11.05 68.14
N VAL A 483 -16.94 -10.25 67.85
CA VAL A 483 -16.29 -10.21 66.53
C VAL A 483 -15.73 -11.60 66.25
N ARG A 484 -16.25 -12.28 65.22
CA ARG A 484 -15.73 -13.57 64.76
C ARG A 484 -14.35 -13.38 64.16
N ILE A 485 -13.33 -13.86 64.87
CA ILE A 485 -12.00 -14.10 64.31
C ILE A 485 -12.13 -15.31 63.37
N PHE A 486 -11.91 -15.10 62.07
CA PHE A 486 -11.90 -16.16 61.07
C PHE A 486 -10.74 -17.12 61.32
N ARG A 487 -10.97 -18.44 61.17
CA ARG A 487 -9.93 -19.47 61.29
C ARG A 487 -9.04 -19.48 60.05
N VAL A 488 -7.75 -19.75 60.27
CA VAL A 488 -6.66 -19.74 59.27
C VAL A 488 -6.82 -20.80 58.16
N ASP A 489 -7.73 -21.75 58.32
CA ASP A 489 -8.01 -22.78 57.30
C ASP A 489 -8.96 -22.31 56.16
N GLU A 490 -9.48 -21.08 56.22
CA GLU A 490 -10.37 -20.53 55.18
C GLU A 490 -9.71 -19.49 54.25
N LEU A 491 -8.41 -19.17 54.44
CA LEU A 491 -7.74 -18.13 53.64
C LEU A 491 -6.83 -18.65 52.50
N PHE A 492 -6.60 -19.96 52.38
CA PHE A 492 -5.57 -20.51 51.50
C PHE A 492 -6.06 -21.31 50.27
N SER A 493 -7.24 -21.04 49.74
CA SER A 493 -7.70 -21.76 48.52
C SER A 493 -8.41 -20.92 47.45
N ALA A 494 -8.35 -19.58 47.50
CA ALA A 494 -9.11 -18.75 46.55
C ALA A 494 -8.31 -17.71 45.75
N LEU A 495 -6.99 -17.58 45.90
CA LEU A 495 -6.27 -16.41 45.33
C LEU A 495 -5.14 -16.71 44.35
N HIS A 496 -4.87 -17.96 43.98
CA HIS A 496 -3.90 -18.28 42.92
C HIS A 496 -4.53 -19.30 41.97
N TYR A 497 -4.47 -19.02 40.67
CA TYR A 497 -5.22 -19.61 39.55
C TYR A 497 -6.60 -19.03 39.28
N SER A 498 -6.63 -17.92 38.54
CA SER A 498 -7.79 -17.58 37.71
C SER A 498 -7.38 -17.29 36.27
N GLU A 499 -6.59 -18.17 35.66
CA GLU A 499 -6.88 -18.48 34.25
C GLU A 499 -8.12 -19.37 34.27
N LYS A 500 -9.26 -18.84 33.81
CA LYS A 500 -10.48 -19.62 33.66
C LYS A 500 -10.16 -20.79 32.72
N CYS A 501 -10.17 -22.02 33.22
CA CYS A 501 -10.07 -23.18 32.34
C CYS A 501 -11.28 -23.15 31.39
N GLU A 502 -11.07 -22.86 30.10
CA GLU A 502 -12.15 -22.88 29.11
C GLU A 502 -12.44 -24.33 28.70
N CYS A 503 -13.25 -25.01 29.51
CA CYS A 503 -13.75 -26.33 29.14
C CYS A 503 -14.85 -26.19 28.09
N LYS A 504 -14.68 -26.85 26.94
CA LYS A 504 -15.71 -26.91 25.89
C LYS A 504 -16.93 -27.66 26.41
N GLU A 505 -17.97 -26.93 26.79
CA GLU A 505 -19.17 -27.53 27.35
C GLU A 505 -19.92 -28.37 26.30
N GLN A 506 -20.25 -29.61 26.65
CA GLN A 506 -21.06 -30.45 25.77
C GLN A 506 -22.53 -30.00 25.82
N ALA A 507 -23.04 -29.51 24.69
CA ALA A 507 -24.42 -29.06 24.58
C ALA A 507 -25.36 -30.26 24.38
N LEU A 508 -26.52 -30.23 25.04
CA LEU A 508 -27.60 -31.21 24.84
C LEU A 508 -28.39 -30.87 23.57
N THR A 509 -27.74 -30.88 22.41
CA THR A 509 -28.33 -30.45 21.12
C THR A 509 -29.10 -31.56 20.40
N ASN A 510 -28.77 -32.84 20.65
CA ASN A 510 -29.42 -33.97 19.99
C ASN A 510 -29.65 -35.13 20.99
N SER A 511 -30.92 -35.51 21.20
CA SER A 511 -31.33 -36.59 22.10
C SER A 511 -30.72 -37.95 21.73
N LYS A 512 -30.60 -38.26 20.44
CA LYS A 512 -29.93 -39.48 19.95
C LYS A 512 -28.45 -39.51 20.31
N LEU A 513 -27.76 -38.37 20.21
CA LEU A 513 -26.33 -38.27 20.50
C LEU A 513 -26.02 -38.51 21.99
N PHE A 514 -26.88 -38.04 22.89
CA PHE A 514 -26.76 -38.28 24.33
C PHE A 514 -26.85 -39.78 24.67
N CYS A 515 -27.78 -40.50 24.05
CA CYS A 515 -27.95 -41.94 24.26
C CYS A 515 -26.86 -42.80 23.60
N THR A 516 -26.23 -42.32 22.51
CA THR A 516 -25.10 -43.05 21.88
C THR A 516 -23.80 -43.01 22.69
N MET A 517 -23.69 -42.14 23.70
CA MET A 517 -22.47 -42.01 24.52
C MET A 517 -22.31 -43.11 25.58
N ASN A 518 -23.35 -43.92 25.84
CA ASN A 518 -23.32 -45.04 26.80
C ASN A 518 -22.71 -44.67 28.16
N TYR A 519 -23.31 -43.70 28.86
CA TYR A 519 -22.88 -43.33 30.21
C TYR A 519 -23.13 -44.48 31.19
N ALA A 520 -22.17 -44.72 32.09
CA ALA A 520 -22.28 -45.77 33.10
C ALA A 520 -23.22 -45.38 34.25
N TYR A 521 -23.34 -44.08 34.52
CA TYR A 521 -24.22 -43.52 35.53
C TYR A 521 -24.69 -42.11 35.15
N VAL A 522 -25.85 -41.73 35.68
CA VAL A 522 -26.42 -40.38 35.61
C VAL A 522 -26.93 -40.00 37.00
N LEU A 523 -26.33 -38.97 37.60
CA LEU A 523 -26.55 -38.59 38.99
C LEU A 523 -26.91 -37.11 39.13
N LYS A 524 -27.72 -36.81 40.15
CA LYS A 524 -27.78 -35.49 40.78
C LYS A 524 -26.85 -35.49 41.99
N VAL A 525 -25.82 -34.65 41.94
CA VAL A 525 -24.81 -34.57 43.00
C VAL A 525 -24.64 -33.14 43.49
N LYS A 526 -24.27 -32.98 44.77
CA LYS A 526 -23.77 -31.72 45.32
C LYS A 526 -22.30 -31.90 45.65
N VAL A 527 -21.44 -31.06 45.10
CA VAL A 527 -20.00 -31.12 45.39
C VAL A 527 -19.77 -30.63 46.82
N LEU A 528 -19.05 -31.43 47.62
CA LEU A 528 -18.71 -31.11 49.00
C LEU A 528 -17.34 -30.44 49.05
N SER A 529 -16.34 -31.06 48.45
CA SER A 529 -14.97 -30.59 48.39
C SER A 529 -14.25 -31.17 47.17
N ALA A 530 -13.18 -30.52 46.74
CA ALA A 530 -12.29 -31.00 45.70
C ALA A 530 -10.86 -30.92 46.24
N HIS A 531 -10.12 -32.01 46.14
CA HIS A 531 -8.75 -32.12 46.66
C HIS A 531 -7.81 -32.50 45.53
N ASP A 532 -6.67 -31.80 45.47
CA ASP A 532 -5.55 -32.17 44.62
C ASP A 532 -4.61 -33.10 45.40
N LYS A 533 -4.37 -34.31 44.87
CA LYS A 533 -3.43 -35.29 45.43
C LYS A 533 -2.09 -35.30 44.68
N GLY A 534 -1.83 -34.32 43.83
CA GLY A 534 -0.64 -34.15 42.99
C GLY A 534 -0.62 -35.05 41.75
N SER A 535 -0.96 -36.33 41.90
CA SER A 535 -1.05 -37.30 40.79
C SER A 535 -2.42 -37.36 40.11
N HIS A 536 -3.47 -36.95 40.82
CA HIS A 536 -4.86 -36.92 40.35
C HIS A 536 -5.71 -36.02 41.26
N ALA A 537 -6.86 -35.60 40.76
CA ALA A 537 -7.86 -34.87 41.54
C ALA A 537 -8.94 -35.81 42.09
N GLU A 538 -9.39 -35.55 43.31
CA GLU A 538 -10.49 -36.26 43.97
C GLU A 538 -11.60 -35.26 44.33
N VAL A 539 -12.80 -35.46 43.79
CA VAL A 539 -13.96 -34.60 44.05
C VAL A 539 -14.95 -35.35 44.92
N GLU A 540 -15.07 -34.97 46.18
CA GLU A 540 -16.08 -35.53 47.07
C GLU A 540 -17.45 -34.92 46.79
N VAL A 541 -18.44 -35.78 46.54
CA VAL A 541 -19.81 -35.37 46.26
C VAL A 541 -20.82 -36.09 47.12
N LYS A 542 -21.93 -35.41 47.41
CA LYS A 542 -23.13 -36.02 47.98
C LYS A 542 -24.12 -36.35 46.87
N VAL A 543 -24.32 -37.63 46.60
CA VAL A 543 -25.32 -38.12 45.66
C VAL A 543 -26.71 -37.92 46.26
N GLN A 544 -27.47 -36.99 45.69
CA GLN A 544 -28.82 -36.68 46.14
C GLN A 544 -29.86 -37.55 45.41
N LYS A 545 -29.62 -37.88 44.13
CA LYS A 545 -30.52 -38.73 43.33
C LYS A 545 -29.73 -39.49 42.27
N VAL A 546 -30.06 -40.77 42.11
CA VAL A 546 -29.59 -41.61 41.00
C VAL A 546 -30.68 -41.59 39.92
N LEU A 547 -30.36 -41.14 38.71
CA LEU A 547 -31.30 -41.03 37.59
C LEU A 547 -31.23 -42.24 36.66
N SER A 548 -30.02 -42.74 36.43
CA SER A 548 -29.76 -44.01 35.73
C SER A 548 -28.40 -44.53 36.18
N GLN A 549 -28.24 -45.85 36.21
CA GLN A 549 -26.97 -46.50 36.48
C GLN A 549 -26.97 -47.88 35.81
N ASN A 550 -25.83 -48.29 35.28
CA ASN A 550 -25.64 -49.63 34.73
C ASN A 550 -25.62 -50.67 35.87
N THR A 551 -26.09 -51.89 35.62
CA THR A 551 -26.12 -53.01 36.59
C THR A 551 -24.76 -53.35 37.21
N LYS A 552 -23.66 -52.95 36.55
CA LYS A 552 -22.28 -53.15 37.01
C LYS A 552 -21.77 -52.12 38.02
N VAL A 553 -22.48 -50.99 38.23
CA VAL A 553 -22.06 -49.92 39.15
C VAL A 553 -23.18 -49.66 40.15
N LYS A 554 -23.04 -50.15 41.39
CA LYS A 554 -24.04 -49.95 42.45
C LYS A 554 -23.80 -48.64 43.19
N ILE A 555 -24.43 -47.56 42.74
CA ILE A 555 -24.33 -46.24 43.38
C ILE A 555 -25.56 -46.02 44.27
N GLN A 556 -25.33 -45.74 45.55
CA GLN A 556 -26.39 -45.38 46.50
C GLN A 556 -26.37 -43.87 46.80
N ARG A 557 -27.44 -43.37 47.43
CA ARG A 557 -27.45 -41.99 47.94
C ARG A 557 -26.47 -41.90 49.11
N GLY A 558 -25.60 -40.90 49.11
CA GLY A 558 -24.55 -40.79 50.11
C GLY A 558 -23.32 -40.05 49.59
N ARG A 559 -22.22 -40.13 50.34
CA ARG A 559 -20.93 -39.57 49.93
C ARG A 559 -20.24 -40.52 48.96
N VAL A 560 -19.77 -39.98 47.84
CA VAL A 560 -19.04 -40.71 46.81
C VAL A 560 -17.95 -39.81 46.24
N THR A 561 -16.84 -40.39 45.81
CA THR A 561 -15.74 -39.66 45.17
C THR A 561 -15.82 -39.80 43.65
N LEU A 562 -15.79 -38.67 42.94
CA LEU A 562 -15.64 -38.58 41.50
C LEU A 562 -14.19 -38.29 41.16
N TYR A 563 -13.68 -38.92 40.08
CA TYR A 563 -12.29 -38.82 39.66
C TYR A 563 -12.20 -38.17 38.27
N PRO A 564 -11.83 -36.89 38.18
CA PRO A 564 -11.58 -36.23 36.91
C PRO A 564 -10.31 -36.75 36.22
N GLU A 565 -10.41 -37.19 34.96
CA GLU A 565 -9.30 -37.83 34.23
C GLU A 565 -8.32 -36.85 33.59
N SER A 566 -8.79 -35.66 33.21
CA SER A 566 -8.03 -34.64 32.48
C SER A 566 -7.22 -33.74 33.43
N TRP A 567 -6.27 -34.32 34.15
CA TRP A 567 -5.30 -33.56 34.95
C TRP A 567 -4.17 -33.06 34.05
N THR A 568 -3.91 -31.74 34.05
CA THR A 568 -2.79 -31.12 33.33
C THR A 568 -1.80 -30.53 34.33
N ALA A 569 -0.52 -30.37 33.95
CA ALA A 569 0.50 -29.70 34.78
C ALA A 569 0.20 -28.21 35.10
N ARG A 570 -0.98 -27.72 34.69
CA ARG A 570 -1.56 -26.40 34.96
C ARG A 570 -2.71 -26.43 35.99
N GLY A 571 -2.98 -27.56 36.63
CA GLY A 571 -4.00 -27.68 37.71
C GLY A 571 -5.47 -27.64 37.26
N CYS A 572 -5.77 -27.69 35.95
CA CYS A 572 -7.13 -27.67 35.43
C CYS A 572 -7.68 -29.10 35.22
N THR A 573 -8.91 -29.37 35.71
CA THR A 573 -9.71 -30.57 35.38
C THR A 573 -10.92 -30.18 34.52
N CYS A 574 -11.13 -30.81 33.37
CA CYS A 574 -12.30 -30.59 32.52
C CYS A 574 -13.21 -31.83 32.46
N PRO A 575 -14.48 -31.74 32.91
CA PRO A 575 -15.26 -30.56 33.31
C PRO A 575 -15.00 -30.05 34.73
N ILE A 576 -15.19 -28.75 34.96
CA ILE A 576 -14.97 -28.11 36.28
C ILE A 576 -16.16 -28.39 37.21
N LEU A 577 -15.88 -28.92 38.41
CA LEU A 577 -16.86 -29.21 39.45
C LEU A 577 -16.57 -28.35 40.69
N ASN A 578 -17.31 -27.25 40.84
CA ASN A 578 -17.08 -26.31 41.93
C ASN A 578 -17.74 -26.80 43.24
N PRO A 579 -17.03 -26.75 44.38
CA PRO A 579 -17.61 -27.03 45.70
C PRO A 579 -18.87 -26.20 45.98
N GLY A 580 -19.85 -26.82 46.65
CA GLY A 580 -21.12 -26.18 47.01
C GLY A 580 -22.18 -26.17 45.90
N VAL A 581 -21.81 -26.40 44.63
CA VAL A 581 -22.73 -26.37 43.49
C VAL A 581 -23.36 -27.76 43.25
N GLU A 582 -24.63 -27.76 42.84
CA GLU A 582 -25.35 -28.96 42.42
C GLU A 582 -25.18 -29.18 40.90
N TYR A 583 -24.85 -30.40 40.50
CA TYR A 583 -24.65 -30.77 39.09
C TYR A 583 -25.50 -31.99 38.71
N LEU A 584 -25.89 -32.02 37.43
CA LEU A 584 -26.26 -33.25 36.73
C LEU A 584 -24.98 -33.79 36.08
N VAL A 585 -24.55 -34.98 36.49
CA VAL A 585 -23.33 -35.62 36.02
C VAL A 585 -23.70 -36.94 35.36
N ALA A 586 -23.39 -37.08 34.08
CA ALA A 586 -23.40 -38.34 33.36
C ALA A 586 -21.96 -38.70 32.97
N GLY A 587 -21.45 -39.79 33.53
CA GLY A 587 -20.03 -40.14 33.45
C GLY A 587 -19.81 -41.62 33.13
N HIS A 588 -18.54 -42.01 33.09
CA HIS A 588 -18.10 -43.37 32.78
C HIS A 588 -17.50 -44.03 34.02
N SER A 589 -17.43 -45.36 34.05
CA SER A 589 -16.78 -46.10 35.12
C SER A 589 -15.50 -46.75 34.60
N ASP A 590 -14.41 -46.70 35.37
CA ASP A 590 -13.24 -47.51 35.08
C ASP A 590 -13.54 -49.00 35.36
N ARG A 591 -13.34 -49.85 34.35
CA ARG A 591 -13.58 -51.30 34.43
C ARG A 591 -12.58 -52.04 35.31
N LYS A 592 -11.40 -51.47 35.60
CA LYS A 592 -10.34 -52.12 36.41
C LYS A 592 -10.35 -51.70 37.88
N GLN A 593 -10.68 -50.45 38.20
CA GLN A 593 -10.58 -49.90 39.57
C GLN A 593 -11.92 -49.52 40.22
N GLY A 594 -13.05 -49.66 39.53
CA GLY A 594 -14.38 -49.33 40.07
C GLY A 594 -14.59 -47.83 40.35
N ARG A 595 -13.72 -46.97 39.81
CA ARG A 595 -13.77 -45.51 40.00
C ARG A 595 -14.83 -44.87 39.11
N LEU A 596 -15.53 -43.87 39.64
CA LEU A 596 -16.48 -43.05 38.90
C LEU A 596 -15.72 -41.92 38.20
N LEU A 597 -15.45 -42.11 36.90
CA LEU A 597 -14.66 -41.19 36.10
C LEU A 597 -15.52 -40.06 35.54
N VAL A 598 -14.96 -38.86 35.52
CA VAL A 598 -15.51 -37.70 34.84
C VAL A 598 -14.44 -37.17 33.89
N ASN A 599 -14.73 -37.06 32.61
CA ASN A 599 -13.77 -36.63 31.61
C ASN A 599 -14.44 -35.74 30.56
N MET A 600 -13.68 -35.31 29.54
CA MET A 600 -14.19 -34.41 28.50
C MET A 600 -15.36 -34.95 27.67
N LYS A 601 -15.63 -36.26 27.73
CA LYS A 601 -16.79 -36.89 27.08
C LYS A 601 -18.00 -37.03 28.02
N SER A 602 -17.82 -36.71 29.30
CA SER A 602 -18.87 -36.76 30.31
C SER A 602 -19.77 -35.53 30.20
N PHE A 603 -21.07 -35.72 30.41
CA PHE A 603 -22.02 -34.62 30.41
C PHE A 603 -22.17 -34.06 31.83
N VAL A 604 -21.63 -32.85 32.04
CA VAL A 604 -21.70 -32.14 33.31
C VAL A 604 -22.36 -30.78 33.10
N LYS A 605 -23.48 -30.54 33.78
CA LYS A 605 -24.17 -29.25 33.77
C LYS A 605 -24.69 -28.88 35.15
N PRO A 606 -24.68 -27.58 35.52
CA PRO A 606 -25.33 -27.13 36.74
C PRO A 606 -26.78 -27.60 36.79
N TRP A 607 -27.21 -28.09 37.96
CA TRP A 607 -28.52 -28.68 38.12
C TRP A 607 -29.62 -27.63 37.91
N LYS A 608 -30.54 -27.91 36.99
CA LYS A 608 -31.82 -27.21 36.84
C LYS A 608 -32.94 -28.23 36.83
N ALA A 609 -34.03 -27.98 37.54
CA ALA A 609 -35.15 -28.92 37.62
C ALA A 609 -35.74 -29.25 36.23
N SER A 610 -35.77 -28.28 35.31
CA SER A 610 -36.18 -28.47 33.91
C SER A 610 -35.24 -29.39 33.13
N LEU A 611 -33.92 -29.25 33.32
CA LEU A 611 -32.91 -30.13 32.72
C LEU A 611 -33.02 -31.55 33.26
N GLY A 612 -33.17 -31.70 34.58
CA GLY A 612 -33.36 -33.00 35.23
C GLY A 612 -34.60 -33.74 34.69
N ARG A 613 -35.74 -33.04 34.50
CA ARG A 613 -36.94 -33.63 33.89
C ARG A 613 -36.70 -34.04 32.43
N LYS A 614 -36.05 -33.19 31.62
CA LYS A 614 -35.71 -33.50 30.22
C LYS A 614 -34.85 -34.75 30.11
N VAL A 615 -33.78 -34.84 30.90
CA VAL A 615 -32.88 -36.02 30.92
C VAL A 615 -33.60 -37.28 31.39
N LEU A 616 -34.49 -37.18 32.39
CA LEU A 616 -35.32 -38.31 32.83
C LEU A 616 -36.27 -38.82 31.75
N THR A 617 -36.87 -37.92 30.97
CA THR A 617 -37.74 -38.30 29.84
C THR A 617 -36.91 -38.93 28.71
N LEU A 618 -35.72 -38.40 28.41
CA LEU A 618 -34.79 -38.95 27.42
C LEU A 618 -34.34 -40.37 27.79
N LEU A 619 -33.92 -40.56 29.03
CA LEU A 619 -33.49 -41.86 29.55
C LEU A 619 -34.61 -42.92 29.50
N LYS A 620 -35.88 -42.50 29.57
CA LYS A 620 -37.05 -43.42 29.53
C LYS A 620 -37.57 -43.71 28.13
N LYS A 621 -37.39 -42.79 27.17
CA LYS A 621 -38.00 -42.89 25.82
C LYS A 621 -37.00 -43.22 24.71
N ASP A 622 -35.79 -42.67 24.79
CA ASP A 622 -34.85 -42.64 23.65
C ASP A 622 -33.56 -43.44 23.92
N CYS A 623 -33.20 -43.69 25.18
CA CYS A 623 -32.03 -44.49 25.54
C CYS A 623 -32.47 -45.90 25.97
N ASN A 624 -32.04 -46.95 25.26
CA ASN A 624 -32.20 -48.35 25.69
C ASN A 624 -31.08 -48.73 26.67
N TRP A 625 -31.11 -48.19 27.89
CA TRP A 625 -30.11 -48.44 28.94
C TRP A 625 -30.66 -49.19 30.14
#